data_AF-A0A559TQ45-F1
#
_entry.id   AF-A0A559TQ45-F1
#
_cell.length_a   1.000
_cell.length_b   1.000
_cell.length_c   1.000
_cell.angle_alpha   90.00
_cell.angle_beta   90.00
_cell.angle_gamma   90.00
#
_symmetry.space_group_name_H-M   'P 1'
#
loop_
_entity.id
_entity.type
_entity.pdbx_description
1 polymer ?
#
loop_
_entity_poly.entity_id
_entity_poly.type
_entity_poly.pdbx_seq_one_letter_code
_entity_poly.pdbx_strand_id
1 'polypeptide(L)'
;MTPPAARTWARRGHTPVIRVRGRFRRRISIAALTCYKPGERSRLIYRPRRDDARRDGRKSFVWTDYRDLLITAHQQLGGPSR
;
A
#
# COMPACT_ATOMS: atom_id res chain seq x y z
N MET A 1 -10.25 -8.74 8.83
CA MET A 1 -9.72 -9.26 7.55
C MET A 1 -8.36 -8.62 7.30
N THR A 2 -7.31 -9.36 7.62
CA THR A 2 -5.90 -8.94 7.66
C THR A 2 -5.42 -8.49 6.27
N PRO A 3 -4.66 -7.38 6.14
CA PRO A 3 -4.28 -6.86 4.84
C PRO A 3 -3.27 -7.82 4.18
N PRO A 4 -3.35 -8.11 2.88
CA PRO A 4 -2.26 -8.77 2.20
C PRO A 4 -1.11 -7.74 2.19
N ALA A 5 -0.16 -7.91 3.10
CA ALA A 5 1.13 -7.25 3.02
C ALA A 5 1.79 -7.76 1.73
N ALA A 6 1.45 -7.10 0.62
CA ALA A 6 1.90 -7.49 -0.69
C ALA A 6 3.31 -6.95 -0.89
N ARG A 7 4.26 -7.74 -0.41
CA ARG A 7 5.69 -7.52 -0.59
C ARG A 7 5.99 -7.26 -2.06
N THR A 8 6.45 -6.06 -2.36
CA THR A 8 7.06 -5.68 -3.64
C THR A 8 8.49 -5.28 -3.41
N TRP A 9 9.32 -6.27 -3.03
CA TRP A 9 10.76 -6.13 -3.11
C TRP A 9 11.12 -5.85 -4.57
N ALA A 10 11.45 -4.60 -4.90
CA ALA A 10 11.98 -4.27 -6.21
C ALA A 10 13.47 -4.59 -6.23
N ARG A 11 13.95 -5.12 -7.37
CA ARG A 11 15.39 -5.15 -7.63
C ARG A 11 15.89 -3.71 -7.67
N ARG A 12 17.08 -3.44 -7.12
CA ARG A 12 17.70 -2.11 -7.15
C ARG A 12 17.77 -1.63 -8.59
N GLY A 13 17.31 -0.41 -8.86
CA GLY A 13 17.26 0.17 -10.21
C GLY A 13 16.02 -0.19 -11.05
N HIS A 14 15.06 -0.95 -10.52
CA HIS A 14 13.82 -1.30 -11.23
C HIS A 14 12.58 -0.74 -10.54
N THR A 15 11.63 -0.23 -11.33
CA THR A 15 10.33 0.22 -10.82
C THR A 15 9.55 -0.96 -10.23
N PRO A 16 9.06 -0.87 -8.98
CA PRO A 16 8.22 -1.91 -8.39
C PRO A 16 6.87 -2.03 -9.13
N VAL A 17 6.43 -3.25 -9.42
CA VAL A 17 5.16 -3.54 -10.11
C VAL A 17 4.20 -4.29 -9.20
N ILE A 18 2.97 -3.81 -9.08
CA ILE A 18 1.87 -4.48 -8.38
C ILE A 18 0.88 -5.07 -9.40
N ARG A 19 0.45 -6.31 -9.17
CA ARG A 19 -0.64 -6.92 -9.95
C ARG A 19 -1.92 -6.85 -9.15
N VAL A 20 -2.91 -6.16 -9.72
CA VAL A 20 -4.23 -6.00 -9.12
C VAL A 20 -5.24 -6.78 -9.96
N ARG A 21 -5.98 -7.71 -9.34
CA ARG A 21 -7.05 -8.43 -10.05
C ARG A 21 -8.22 -7.49 -10.31
N GLY A 22 -8.47 -7.16 -11.58
CA GLY A 22 -9.51 -6.23 -12.03
C GLY A 22 -10.84 -6.87 -12.45
N ARG A 23 -11.22 -8.05 -11.93
CA ARG A 23 -12.38 -8.83 -12.43
C ARG A 23 -13.76 -8.23 -12.06
N PHE A 24 -13.85 -7.01 -11.52
CA PHE A 24 -15.12 -6.47 -11.01
C PHE A 24 -15.43 -5.08 -11.55
N ARG A 25 -16.71 -4.84 -11.83
CA ARG A 25 -17.35 -3.57 -12.25
C ARG A 25 -17.23 -2.43 -11.22
N ARG A 26 -16.35 -2.57 -10.22
CA ARG A 26 -16.22 -1.67 -9.05
C ARG A 26 -14.85 -1.00 -9.09
N ARG A 27 -14.80 0.24 -8.61
CA ARG A 27 -13.56 1.03 -8.52
C ARG A 27 -12.62 0.42 -7.47
N ILE A 28 -11.34 0.37 -7.80
CA ILE A 28 -10.26 0.07 -6.86
C ILE A 28 -9.42 1.35 -6.73
N SER A 29 -9.15 1.75 -5.49
CA SER A 29 -8.26 2.85 -5.17
C SER A 29 -7.03 2.29 -4.46
N ILE A 30 -5.84 2.83 -4.75
CA ILE A 30 -4.59 2.36 -4.15
C ILE A 30 -3.81 3.55 -3.60
N ALA A 31 -3.34 3.45 -2.35
CA ALA A 31 -2.36 4.35 -1.77
C ALA A 31 -1.04 3.59 -1.58
N ALA A 32 0.09 4.20 -1.89
CA ALA A 32 1.38 3.54 -1.86
C ALA A 32 2.53 4.48 -1.45
N LEU A 33 3.57 3.89 -0.88
CA LEU A 33 4.84 4.51 -0.51
C LEU A 33 5.98 3.75 -1.17
N THR A 34 6.88 4.47 -1.84
CA THR A 34 8.14 3.90 -2.32
C THR A 34 9.26 4.35 -1.40
N CYS A 35 9.91 3.40 -0.75
CA CYS A 35 10.93 3.64 0.26
C CYS A 35 12.30 3.26 -0.31
N TYR A 36 13.23 4.22 -0.23
CA TYR A 36 14.60 4.07 -0.71
C TYR A 36 15.57 4.24 0.45
N LYS A 37 16.59 3.39 0.50
CA LYS A 37 17.75 3.54 1.39
C LYS A 37 19.00 3.23 0.58
N PRO A 38 20.04 4.09 0.59
CA PRO A 38 21.28 3.82 -0.12
C PRO A 38 21.84 2.45 0.27
N GLY A 39 22.31 1.67 -0.71
CA GLY A 39 22.82 0.31 -0.51
C GLY A 39 21.75 -0.78 -0.35
N GLU A 40 20.47 -0.40 -0.17
CA GLU A 40 19.38 -1.35 0.06
C GLU A 40 18.47 -1.52 -1.17
N ARG A 41 17.66 -2.59 -1.15
CA ARG A 41 16.59 -2.78 -2.13
C ARG A 41 15.44 -1.81 -1.85
N SER A 42 14.94 -1.17 -2.90
CA SER A 42 13.72 -0.36 -2.83
C SER A 42 12.55 -1.21 -2.37
N ARG A 43 11.73 -0.64 -1.48
CA ARG A 43 10.53 -1.29 -0.96
C ARG A 43 9.31 -0.49 -1.37
N LEU A 44 8.34 -1.13 -2.01
CA LEU A 44 7.02 -0.56 -2.23
C LEU A 44 6.06 -1.16 -1.20
N ILE A 45 5.39 -0.28 -0.45
CA ILE A 45 4.37 -0.62 0.55
C ILE A 45 3.08 0.04 0.10
N TYR A 46 2.00 -0.72 -0.02
CA TYR A 46 0.75 -0.20 -0.53
C TYR A 46 -0.46 -0.78 0.19
N ARG A 47 -1.57 -0.05 0.11
CA ARG A 47 -2.86 -0.46 0.66
C ARG A 47 -3.92 -0.35 -0.44
N PRO A 48 -4.44 -1.49 -0.94
CA PRO A 48 -5.56 -1.47 -1.85
C PRO A 48 -6.86 -1.26 -1.06
N ARG A 49 -7.73 -0.37 -1.55
CA ARG A 49 -9.09 -0.16 -1.08
C ARG A 49 -10.06 -0.52 -2.18
N ARG A 50 -11.00 -1.39 -1.86
CA ARG A 50 -12.12 -1.71 -2.76
C ARG A 50 -13.28 -0.80 -2.41
N ASP A 51 -13.90 -0.24 -3.44
CA ASP A 51 -15.15 0.47 -3.24
C ASP A 51 -16.26 -0.56 -3.00
N ASP A 52 -16.72 -0.61 -1.75
CA ASP A 52 -17.87 -1.41 -1.38
C ASP A 52 -19.09 -0.64 -1.87
N ALA A 53 -19.69 -1.08 -2.98
CA ALA A 53 -20.79 -0.44 -3.72
C ALA A 53 -22.10 -0.17 -2.94
N ARG A 54 -22.03 -0.07 -1.61
CA ARG A 54 -23.07 0.51 -0.76
C ARG A 54 -23.21 1.98 -1.09
N ARG A 55 -24.46 2.47 -1.12
CA ARG A 55 -24.81 3.86 -1.45
C ARG A 55 -24.07 4.89 -0.59
N ASP A 56 -23.72 4.52 0.64
CA ASP A 56 -22.94 5.31 1.63
C ASP A 56 -21.49 4.82 1.82
N GLY A 57 -21.01 3.93 0.95
CA GLY A 57 -19.62 3.49 0.94
C GLY A 57 -18.69 4.67 0.64
N ARG A 58 -17.60 4.78 1.42
CA ARG A 58 -16.60 5.84 1.19
C ARG A 58 -15.85 5.58 -0.12
N LYS A 59 -15.99 6.50 -1.07
CA LYS A 59 -15.48 6.44 -2.44
C LYS A 59 -13.96 6.65 -2.58
N SER A 60 -13.29 7.10 -1.52
CA SER A 60 -11.87 7.47 -1.53
C SER A 60 -11.15 7.17 -0.21
N PHE A 61 -9.83 7.32 -0.25
CA PHE A 61 -9.01 7.35 0.96
C PHE A 61 -9.34 8.58 1.80
N VAL A 62 -9.26 8.41 3.12
CA VAL A 62 -9.31 9.49 4.11
C VAL A 62 -7.99 9.57 4.86
N TRP A 63 -7.78 10.64 5.61
CA TRP A 63 -6.54 10.87 6.37
C TRP A 63 -6.08 9.66 7.20
N THR A 64 -7.01 8.97 7.87
CA THR A 64 -6.69 7.78 8.69
C THR A 64 -6.08 6.65 7.87
N ASP A 65 -6.48 6.48 6.62
CA ASP A 65 -5.91 5.45 5.77
C ASP A 65 -4.44 5.75 5.41
N TYR A 66 -4.10 7.02 5.19
CA TYR A 66 -2.71 7.46 4.97
C TYR A 66 -1.88 7.33 6.24
N ARG A 67 -2.44 7.71 7.40
CA ARG A 67 -1.80 7.50 8.71
C ARG A 67 -1.46 6.03 8.94
N ASP A 68 -2.41 5.13 8.72
CA ASP A 68 -2.19 3.70 8.87
C ASP A 68 -1.13 3.16 7.90
N LEU A 69 -1.09 3.68 6.66
CA LEU A 69 -0.09 3.33 5.67
C LEU A 69 1.32 3.71 6.17
N LEU A 70 1.47 4.90 6.76
CA LEU A 70 2.74 5.36 7.36
C LEU A 70 3.13 4.51 8.57
N ILE A 71 2.19 4.17 9.45
CA ILE A 71 2.43 3.29 10.61
C ILE A 71 2.90 1.91 10.14
N THR A 72 2.23 1.35 9.14
CA THR A 72 2.58 0.06 8.54
C THR A 72 3.99 0.12 7.95
N ALA A 73 4.32 1.21 7.24
CA ALA A 73 5.65 1.40 6.68
C ALA A 73 6.72 1.49 7.77
N HIS A 74 6.47 2.25 8.84
CA HIS A 74 7.39 2.35 9.99
C HIS A 74 7.72 0.98 10.60
N GLN A 75 6.69 0.17 10.83
CA GLN A 75 6.84 -1.19 11.37
C GLN A 75 7.60 -2.12 10.40
N GLN A 76 7.28 -2.09 9.11
CA GLN A 76 7.93 -2.96 8.12
C GLN A 76 9.38 -2.56 7.79
N LEU A 77 9.72 -1.29 7.99
CA LEU A 77 11.08 -0.78 7.78
C LEU A 77 11.97 -0.95 9.01
N GLY A 78 11.44 -1.44 10.13
CA GLY A 78 12.19 -1.60 11.38
C GLY A 78 12.60 -0.25 11.96
N GLY A 79 11.74 0.77 11.85
CA GLY A 79 11.97 2.05 12.50
C GLY A 79 12.15 1.88 14.01
N PRO A 80 12.87 2.80 14.69
CA PRO A 80 13.08 2.69 16.13
C PRO A 80 11.73 2.55 16.84
N SER A 81 11.67 1.63 17.81
CA SER A 81 10.53 1.53 18.73
C SER A 81 10.45 2.85 19.47
N ARG A 82 9.26 3.47 19.42
CA ARG A 82 8.99 4.68 20.18
C ARG A 82 9.12 4.41 21.67
#